data_AF-A0A966CEM0-F1
#
_entry.id   AF-A0A966CEM0-F1
#
_cell.length_a   1.000
_cell.length_b   1.000
_cell.length_c   1.000
_cell.angle_alpha   90.00
_cell.angle_beta   90.00
_cell.angle_gamma   90.00
#
_symmetry.space_group_name_H-M   'P 1'
#
loop_
_entity.id
_entity.type
_entity.pdbx_description
1 polymer ?
#
loop_
_entity_poly.entity_id
_entity_poly.type
_entity_poly.pdbx_seq_one_letter_code
_entity_poly.pdbx_strand_id
1 'polypeptide(L)'
;MLKVKCHFGERSDSRIKHSRFWSSSPRCRPWRTLPLAGSFGEAGQSDVFFLLLSGLFAGLAFNSYTPGRIFFLVPLFYLFITKNKTKILPFLISFIILTMPLSFYLIRNPDIRVNQQSFLTNNSVSITNKFSYLGQNIVKTALMFNVRGDVNGRHNYPLKSALNPLIGILFLVGLIVGIHQRQNKTNQLFLIYFIISLIPTLLTYPHENPHMLRTFTVIPSIVYFIVLGLQWLTKFIPNQYRKISIYIVFMLLILSAIYEIRTYFYYQNQVFKQAFEIKKDISQVIEKDSL
;
A
#
# COMPACT_ATOMS: atom_id res chain seq x y z
N MET A 1 -59.60 21.68 9.70
CA MET A 1 -60.47 22.30 10.72
C MET A 1 -59.62 22.51 11.97
N LEU A 2 -59.09 23.73 12.19
CA LEU A 2 -59.67 24.75 13.10
C LEU A 2 -59.85 24.18 14.52
N LYS A 3 -58.92 24.51 15.44
CA LYS A 3 -59.00 25.63 16.42
C LYS A 3 -59.87 25.23 17.64
N VAL A 4 -59.63 25.59 18.91
CA VAL A 4 -58.59 26.36 19.62
C VAL A 4 -59.00 26.42 21.11
N LYS A 5 -58.00 26.53 22.00
CA LYS A 5 -57.91 27.21 23.32
C LYS A 5 -58.96 27.00 24.45
N CYS A 6 -58.45 26.96 25.69
CA CYS A 6 -58.47 28.05 26.71
C CYS A 6 -57.69 27.56 27.96
N HIS A 7 -56.52 28.11 28.32
CA HIS A 7 -56.15 29.32 29.08
C HIS A 7 -56.35 29.30 30.61
N PHE A 8 -55.20 29.29 31.29
CA PHE A 8 -54.75 29.97 32.53
C PHE A 8 -55.59 29.93 33.82
N GLY A 9 -54.93 29.51 34.91
CA GLY A 9 -55.24 29.88 36.28
C GLY A 9 -53.93 30.04 37.07
N GLU A 10 -53.69 31.24 37.59
CA GLU A 10 -52.60 31.57 38.51
C GLU A 10 -52.89 31.05 39.93
N ARG A 11 -51.86 30.63 40.67
CA ARG A 11 -51.81 30.76 42.13
C ARG A 11 -50.37 30.87 42.63
N SER A 12 -50.16 31.89 43.44
CA SER A 12 -49.01 32.18 44.30
C SER A 12 -48.68 31.02 45.25
N ASP A 13 -47.41 30.80 45.61
CA ASP A 13 -46.87 31.23 46.92
C ASP A 13 -45.38 30.86 47.13
N SER A 14 -44.72 31.73 47.91
CA SER A 14 -43.63 31.46 48.87
C SER A 14 -42.21 31.01 48.44
N ARG A 15 -41.28 31.97 48.61
CA ARG A 15 -39.99 31.90 49.35
C ARG A 15 -39.33 30.53 49.52
N ILE A 16 -38.05 30.41 49.12
CA ILE A 16 -36.89 30.14 50.01
C ILE A 16 -35.54 30.15 49.24
N LYS A 17 -34.64 31.00 49.74
CA LYS A 17 -33.17 31.07 49.76
C LYS A 17 -32.30 30.25 48.78
N HIS A 18 -31.40 31.01 48.15
CA HIS A 18 -30.02 30.71 47.75
C HIS A 18 -29.42 29.34 48.16
N SER A 19 -28.94 28.61 47.15
CA SER A 19 -27.57 28.06 47.18
C SER A 19 -27.03 27.91 45.76
N ARG A 20 -25.97 28.67 45.44
CA ARG A 20 -25.08 28.39 44.31
C ARG A 20 -24.32 27.12 44.69
N PHE A 21 -24.65 26.01 44.06
CA PHE A 21 -23.79 24.83 44.06
C PHE A 21 -23.30 24.60 42.64
N TRP A 22 -22.00 24.75 42.48
CA TRP A 22 -21.26 24.47 41.26
C TRP A 22 -21.43 22.99 40.90
N SER A 23 -22.14 22.69 39.81
CA SER A 23 -22.09 21.38 39.16
C SER A 23 -21.19 21.47 37.94
N SER A 24 -19.90 21.19 38.15
CA SER A 24 -18.93 20.92 37.10
C SER A 24 -19.18 19.52 36.51
N SER A 25 -20.21 19.39 35.68
CA SER A 25 -20.35 18.23 34.79
C SER A 25 -19.34 18.35 33.64
N PRO A 26 -18.41 17.40 33.40
CA PRO A 26 -17.60 17.40 32.21
C PRO A 26 -18.51 17.03 31.03
N ARG A 27 -18.90 18.07 30.29
CA ARG A 27 -19.67 17.98 29.07
C ARG A 27 -18.84 17.21 28.04
N CYS A 28 -19.11 15.91 27.91
CA CYS A 28 -18.62 15.08 26.82
C CYS A 28 -19.02 15.75 25.51
N ARG A 29 -18.05 16.33 24.79
CA ARG A 29 -18.28 16.80 23.42
C ARG A 29 -18.42 15.55 22.55
N PRO A 30 -19.58 15.33 21.89
CA PRO A 30 -19.64 14.35 20.83
C PRO A 30 -18.72 14.87 19.72
N TRP A 31 -17.93 13.96 19.16
CA TRP A 31 -17.18 14.17 17.93
C TRP A 31 -18.11 14.82 16.90
N ARG A 32 -17.86 16.09 16.58
CA ARG A 32 -18.58 16.79 15.52
C ARG A 32 -18.35 16.00 14.24
N THR A 33 -19.41 15.32 13.82
CA THR A 33 -19.66 14.92 12.45
C THR A 33 -19.32 16.08 11.52
N LEU A 34 -18.39 15.85 10.59
CA LEU A 34 -18.14 16.77 9.48
C LEU A 34 -19.47 17.09 8.79
N PRO A 35 -19.76 18.36 8.47
CA PRO A 35 -20.94 18.69 7.70
C PRO A 35 -20.71 18.27 6.24
N LEU A 36 -21.37 17.19 5.83
CA LEU A 36 -21.67 16.89 4.44
C LEU A 36 -22.94 17.67 4.06
N ALA A 37 -22.79 18.84 3.46
CA ALA A 37 -23.72 19.40 2.47
C ALA A 37 -23.25 20.79 1.99
N GLY A 38 -22.99 20.89 0.69
CA GLY A 38 -23.27 22.11 -0.09
C GLY A 38 -22.22 23.22 -0.12
N SER A 39 -21.15 23.04 -0.90
CA SER A 39 -20.73 24.08 -1.85
C SER A 39 -19.95 23.45 -3.01
N PHE A 40 -20.51 23.54 -4.21
CA PHE A 40 -19.72 23.45 -5.43
C PHE A 40 -18.95 24.76 -5.53
N GLY A 41 -17.61 24.69 -5.51
CA GLY A 41 -16.78 25.82 -5.93
C GLY A 41 -15.85 26.42 -4.89
N GLU A 42 -15.11 25.62 -4.13
CA GLU A 42 -13.82 26.02 -3.55
C GLU A 42 -13.09 24.75 -3.09
N ALA A 43 -12.35 24.12 -4.00
CA ALA A 43 -11.34 23.16 -3.57
C ALA A 43 -10.32 23.97 -2.77
N GLY A 44 -10.33 23.83 -1.44
CA GLY A 44 -9.44 24.58 -0.56
C GLY A 44 -7.99 24.51 -1.05
N GLN A 45 -7.26 25.61 -0.95
CA GLN A 45 -5.88 25.75 -1.46
C GLN A 45 -4.96 24.59 -1.01
N SER A 46 -5.23 24.02 0.16
CA SER A 46 -4.58 22.81 0.69
C SER A 46 -4.77 21.56 -0.18
N ASP A 47 -5.95 21.35 -0.75
CA ASP A 47 -6.28 20.17 -1.56
C ASP A 47 -5.50 20.19 -2.88
N VAL A 48 -5.41 21.36 -3.51
CA VAL A 48 -4.66 21.54 -4.76
C VAL A 48 -3.17 21.30 -4.52
N PHE A 49 -2.64 21.80 -3.41
CA PHE A 49 -1.25 21.55 -3.02
C PHE A 49 -0.94 20.05 -2.89
N PHE A 50 -1.78 19.29 -2.17
CA PHE A 50 -1.57 17.83 -2.04
C PHE A 50 -1.71 17.08 -3.37
N LEU A 51 -2.57 17.54 -4.28
CA LEU A 51 -2.71 16.95 -5.62
C LEU A 51 -1.48 17.20 -6.48
N LEU A 52 -0.94 18.43 -6.45
CA LEU A 52 0.31 18.78 -7.12
C LEU A 52 1.48 17.99 -6.55
N LEU A 53 1.53 17.83 -5.23
CA LEU A 53 2.56 17.04 -4.56
C LEU A 53 2.47 15.55 -4.93
N SER A 54 1.26 15.01 -5.01
CA SER A 54 1.00 13.64 -5.47
C SER A 54 1.48 13.43 -6.91
N GLY A 55 1.18 14.35 -7.82
CA GLY A 55 1.64 14.26 -9.21
C GLY A 55 3.15 14.44 -9.35
N LEU A 56 3.76 15.32 -8.55
CA LEU A 56 5.22 15.44 -8.45
C LEU A 56 5.87 14.11 -8.04
N PHE A 57 5.41 13.47 -6.96
CA PHE A 57 5.98 12.20 -6.51
C PHE A 57 5.70 11.05 -7.48
N ALA A 58 4.53 11.02 -8.12
CA ALA A 58 4.24 10.06 -9.18
C ALA A 58 5.17 10.25 -10.39
N GLY A 59 5.50 11.49 -10.75
CA GLY A 59 6.43 11.80 -11.83
C GLY A 59 7.88 11.44 -11.47
N LEU A 60 8.30 11.69 -10.24
CA LEU A 60 9.60 11.22 -9.75
C LEU A 60 9.70 9.69 -9.74
N ALA A 61 8.64 8.99 -9.33
CA ALA A 61 8.57 7.53 -9.38
C ALA A 61 8.66 7.00 -10.82
N PHE A 62 8.03 7.69 -11.78
CA PHE A 62 8.13 7.35 -13.20
C PHE A 62 9.55 7.45 -13.74
N ASN A 63 10.31 8.46 -13.27
CA ASN A 63 11.68 8.69 -13.71
C ASN A 63 12.74 7.85 -12.98
N SER A 64 12.41 7.18 -11.88
CA SER A 64 13.40 6.49 -11.05
C SER A 64 13.66 5.05 -11.47
N TYR A 65 12.64 4.22 -11.57
CA TYR A 65 12.76 2.78 -11.83
C TYR A 65 11.60 2.28 -12.70
N THR A 66 11.83 1.22 -13.48
CA THR A 66 10.89 0.74 -14.51
C THR A 66 9.49 0.39 -13.96
N PRO A 67 9.35 -0.40 -12.87
CA PRO A 67 8.09 -0.57 -12.14
C PRO A 67 7.41 0.73 -11.70
N GLY A 68 8.18 1.78 -11.39
CA GLY A 68 7.67 3.09 -11.00
C GLY A 68 6.88 3.79 -12.11
N ARG A 69 7.11 3.44 -13.38
CA ARG A 69 6.41 4.03 -14.53
C ARG A 69 4.90 3.82 -14.55
N ILE A 70 4.37 2.85 -13.81
CA ILE A 70 2.91 2.61 -13.72
C ILE A 70 2.28 3.15 -12.42
N PHE A 71 3.07 3.72 -11.50
CA PHE A 71 2.57 4.10 -10.17
C PHE A 71 1.63 5.29 -10.16
N PHE A 72 1.67 6.15 -11.18
CA PHE A 72 0.71 7.23 -11.36
C PHE A 72 -0.75 6.73 -11.48
N LEU A 73 -0.94 5.44 -11.82
CA LEU A 73 -2.26 4.82 -11.86
C LEU A 73 -2.91 4.75 -10.47
N VAL A 74 -2.14 4.61 -9.38
CA VAL A 74 -2.70 4.50 -8.02
C VAL A 74 -3.52 5.75 -7.63
N PRO A 75 -2.96 6.97 -7.62
CA PRO A 75 -3.74 8.17 -7.31
C PRO A 75 -4.83 8.42 -8.37
N LEU A 76 -4.59 8.08 -9.63
CA LEU A 76 -5.58 8.25 -10.69
C LEU A 76 -6.82 7.38 -10.46
N PHE A 77 -6.65 6.08 -10.18
CA PHE A 77 -7.75 5.17 -9.82
C PHE A 77 -8.50 5.64 -8.57
N TYR A 78 -7.78 6.14 -7.57
CA TYR A 78 -8.41 6.70 -6.37
C TYR A 78 -9.28 7.93 -6.67
N LEU A 79 -8.80 8.84 -7.52
CA LEU A 79 -9.59 10.00 -7.97
C LEU A 79 -10.84 9.56 -8.78
N PHE A 80 -10.71 8.51 -9.60
CA PHE A 80 -11.85 7.92 -10.31
C PHE A 80 -12.89 7.31 -9.36
N ILE A 81 -12.46 6.53 -8.37
CA ILE A 81 -13.34 5.91 -7.36
C ILE A 81 -14.07 6.96 -6.53
N THR A 82 -13.37 8.06 -6.19
CA THR A 82 -13.96 9.17 -5.45
C THR A 82 -14.80 10.12 -6.32
N LYS A 83 -14.90 9.86 -7.64
CA LYS A 83 -15.64 10.66 -8.63
C LYS A 83 -15.23 12.13 -8.68
N ASN A 84 -14.01 12.46 -8.29
CA ASN A 84 -13.52 13.84 -8.19
C ASN A 84 -12.79 14.27 -9.46
N LYS A 85 -13.53 14.49 -10.56
CA LYS A 85 -12.94 14.82 -11.88
C LYS A 85 -12.15 16.14 -11.88
N THR A 86 -12.59 17.14 -11.12
CA THR A 86 -11.92 18.45 -11.03
C THR A 86 -10.53 18.38 -10.39
N LYS A 87 -10.26 17.33 -9.60
CA LYS A 87 -8.98 17.08 -8.92
C LYS A 87 -7.95 16.37 -9.81
N ILE A 88 -8.35 15.88 -10.98
CA ILE A 88 -7.46 15.18 -11.91
C ILE A 88 -6.48 16.16 -12.56
N LEU A 89 -6.94 17.36 -12.93
CA LEU A 89 -6.13 18.31 -13.68
C LEU A 89 -4.88 18.79 -12.91
N PRO A 90 -4.96 19.23 -11.63
CA PRO A 90 -3.76 19.63 -10.87
C PRO A 90 -2.74 18.49 -10.73
N PHE A 91 -3.21 17.27 -10.48
CA PHE A 91 -2.36 16.08 -10.44
C PHE A 91 -1.65 15.87 -11.79
N LEU A 92 -2.38 15.90 -12.90
CA LEU A 92 -1.81 15.69 -14.24
C LEU A 92 -0.79 16.75 -14.62
N ILE A 93 -1.01 18.02 -14.28
CA ILE A 93 -0.06 19.10 -14.59
C ILE A 93 1.33 18.79 -14.02
N SER A 94 1.40 18.56 -12.70
CA SER A 94 2.66 18.23 -12.03
C SER A 94 3.26 16.91 -12.53
N PHE A 95 2.44 15.89 -12.76
CA PHE A 95 2.91 14.60 -13.30
C PHE A 95 3.52 14.74 -14.71
N ILE A 96 2.85 15.43 -15.63
CA ILE A 96 3.31 15.61 -17.02
C ILE A 96 4.62 16.39 -17.04
N ILE A 97 4.73 17.49 -16.29
CA ILE A 97 5.95 18.29 -16.22
C ILE A 97 7.14 17.43 -15.78
N LEU A 98 6.96 16.62 -14.74
CA LEU A 98 8.03 15.78 -14.20
C LEU A 98 8.40 14.64 -15.14
N THR A 99 7.43 14.02 -15.83
CA THR A 99 7.69 12.88 -16.73
C THR A 99 8.15 13.26 -18.13
N MET A 100 8.00 14.53 -18.52
CA MET A 100 8.32 15.02 -19.86
C MET A 100 9.76 14.69 -20.32
N PRO A 101 10.83 14.91 -19.53
CA PRO A 101 12.20 14.71 -20.04
C PRO A 101 12.48 13.26 -20.45
N LEU A 102 12.12 12.30 -19.59
CA LEU A 102 12.30 10.88 -19.88
C LEU A 102 11.40 10.43 -21.02
N SER A 103 10.14 10.88 -21.04
CA SER A 103 9.19 10.51 -22.09
C SER A 103 9.67 10.98 -23.46
N PHE A 104 10.19 12.20 -23.56
CA PHE A 104 10.74 12.74 -24.80
C PHE A 104 11.97 11.95 -25.28
N TYR A 105 12.85 11.57 -24.35
CA TYR A 105 13.98 10.71 -24.67
C TYR A 105 13.55 9.33 -25.19
N LEU A 106 12.56 8.70 -24.53
CA LEU A 106 12.09 7.35 -24.86
C LEU A 106 11.33 7.26 -26.19
N ILE A 107 10.75 8.37 -26.68
CA ILE A 107 10.17 8.45 -28.03
C ILE A 107 11.25 8.26 -29.10
N ARG A 108 12.46 8.76 -28.86
CA ARG A 108 13.60 8.66 -29.79
C ARG A 108 14.44 7.41 -29.55
N ASN A 109 14.45 6.91 -28.30
CA ASN A 109 15.28 5.80 -27.85
C ASN A 109 14.40 4.78 -27.11
N PRO A 110 13.73 3.86 -27.82
CA PRO A 110 12.81 2.92 -27.20
C PRO A 110 13.54 2.01 -26.20
N ASP A 111 12.93 1.81 -25.03
CA ASP A 111 13.50 0.99 -23.96
C ASP A 111 13.38 -0.51 -24.27
N ILE A 112 14.44 -1.09 -24.83
CA ILE A 112 14.50 -2.50 -25.23
C ILE A 112 14.35 -3.43 -24.02
N ARG A 113 14.72 -3.00 -22.80
CA ARG A 113 14.71 -3.86 -21.60
C ARG A 113 13.30 -4.31 -21.24
N VAL A 114 12.30 -3.44 -21.40
CA VAL A 114 10.90 -3.79 -21.13
C VAL A 114 10.44 -4.91 -22.07
N ASN A 115 10.84 -4.83 -23.34
CA ASN A 115 10.49 -5.84 -24.34
C ASN A 115 11.23 -7.16 -24.08
N GLN A 116 12.51 -7.10 -23.70
CA GLN A 116 13.30 -8.30 -23.41
C GLN A 116 12.80 -9.05 -22.18
N GLN A 117 12.36 -8.35 -21.13
CA GLN A 117 11.91 -8.98 -19.89
C GLN A 117 10.45 -9.42 -19.94
N SER A 118 9.61 -8.77 -20.76
CA SER A 118 8.18 -9.05 -20.84
C SER A 118 7.86 -10.13 -21.87
N PHE A 119 7.31 -11.25 -21.41
CA PHE A 119 6.86 -12.32 -22.31
C PHE A 119 5.67 -11.88 -23.20
N LEU A 120 4.95 -10.81 -22.83
CA LEU A 120 3.81 -10.33 -23.62
C LEU A 120 4.25 -9.82 -25.00
N THR A 121 5.39 -9.15 -25.06
CA THR A 121 5.92 -8.55 -26.30
C THR A 121 6.62 -9.58 -27.20
N ASN A 122 6.89 -10.78 -26.68
CA ASN A 122 7.52 -11.83 -27.44
C ASN A 122 6.50 -12.55 -28.35
N ASN A 123 6.68 -12.43 -29.67
CA ASN A 123 5.82 -13.06 -30.67
C ASN A 123 6.14 -14.55 -30.90
N SER A 124 7.28 -15.05 -30.44
CA SER A 124 7.61 -16.49 -30.54
C SER A 124 6.91 -17.34 -29.49
N VAL A 125 6.36 -16.71 -28.44
CA VAL A 125 5.64 -17.41 -27.37
C VAL A 125 4.16 -17.50 -27.74
N SER A 126 3.62 -18.72 -27.80
CA SER A 126 2.20 -18.96 -28.05
C SER A 126 1.31 -18.35 -26.96
N ILE A 127 0.06 -18.00 -27.31
CA ILE A 127 -0.89 -17.40 -26.37
C ILE A 127 -1.15 -18.31 -25.15
N THR A 128 -1.23 -19.62 -25.36
CA THR A 128 -1.39 -20.62 -24.30
C THR A 128 -0.22 -20.58 -23.32
N ASN A 129 1.01 -20.45 -23.82
CA ASN A 129 2.20 -20.33 -22.98
C ASN A 129 2.20 -18.99 -22.22
N LYS A 130 1.75 -17.88 -22.82
CA LYS A 130 1.62 -16.59 -22.11
C LYS A 130 0.66 -16.67 -20.92
N PHE A 131 -0.49 -17.34 -21.06
CA PHE A 131 -1.41 -17.57 -19.95
C PHE A 131 -0.82 -18.50 -18.88
N SER A 132 -0.12 -19.56 -19.29
CA SER A 132 0.62 -20.45 -18.37
C SER A 132 1.67 -19.66 -17.57
N TYR A 133 2.44 -18.80 -18.22
CA TYR A 133 3.45 -17.96 -17.57
C TYR A 133 2.83 -17.00 -16.56
N LEU A 134 1.72 -16.35 -16.91
CA LEU A 134 0.99 -15.48 -16.00
C LEU A 134 0.51 -16.26 -14.76
N GLY A 135 -0.08 -17.46 -14.95
CA GLY A 135 -0.52 -18.32 -13.85
C GLY A 135 0.62 -18.72 -12.92
N GLN A 136 1.76 -19.12 -13.48
CA GLN A 136 2.98 -19.42 -12.71
C GLN A 136 3.46 -18.21 -11.91
N ASN A 137 3.46 -17.03 -12.52
CA ASN A 137 3.88 -15.79 -11.85
C ASN A 137 2.94 -15.41 -10.71
N ILE A 138 1.62 -15.55 -10.88
CA ILE A 138 0.64 -15.29 -9.82
C ILE A 138 0.94 -16.20 -8.62
N VAL A 139 1.12 -17.50 -8.85
CA VAL A 139 1.41 -18.47 -7.78
C VAL A 139 2.73 -18.14 -7.08
N LYS A 140 3.82 -17.96 -7.85
CA LYS A 140 5.14 -17.65 -7.30
C LYS A 140 5.13 -16.34 -6.50
N THR A 141 4.46 -15.30 -7.01
CA THR A 141 4.35 -13.99 -6.35
C THR A 141 3.48 -14.07 -5.10
N ALA A 142 2.39 -14.83 -5.11
CA ALA A 142 1.54 -15.03 -3.93
C ALA A 142 2.29 -15.79 -2.82
N LEU A 143 3.03 -16.84 -3.19
CA LEU A 143 3.85 -17.62 -2.26
C LEU A 143 5.06 -16.84 -1.75
N MET A 144 5.55 -15.84 -2.49
CA MET A 144 6.69 -14.99 -2.13
C MET A 144 6.58 -14.42 -0.71
N PHE A 145 5.38 -14.00 -0.30
CA PHE A 145 5.20 -13.31 0.97
C PHE A 145 5.39 -14.20 2.20
N ASN A 146 4.93 -15.45 2.15
CA ASN A 146 4.81 -16.30 3.34
C ASN A 146 5.48 -17.69 3.22
N VAL A 147 5.73 -18.16 2.01
CA VAL A 147 6.14 -19.56 1.77
C VAL A 147 7.52 -19.64 1.13
N ARG A 148 7.71 -19.04 -0.05
CA ARG A 148 8.96 -19.18 -0.81
C ARG A 148 9.28 -17.90 -1.56
N GLY A 149 10.29 -17.17 -1.09
CA GLY A 149 10.68 -15.89 -1.65
C GLY A 149 11.64 -15.97 -2.82
N ASP A 150 12.30 -14.85 -3.09
CA ASP A 150 13.24 -14.69 -4.20
C ASP A 150 14.46 -15.62 -4.05
N VAL A 151 14.94 -16.13 -5.18
CA VAL A 151 16.17 -16.94 -5.26
C VAL A 151 17.42 -16.07 -5.28
N ASN A 152 17.29 -14.82 -5.68
CA ASN A 152 18.40 -13.90 -5.86
C ASN A 152 18.91 -13.41 -4.49
N GLY A 153 20.11 -13.87 -4.15
CA GLY A 153 20.81 -13.54 -2.91
C GLY A 153 21.09 -12.05 -2.68
N ARG A 154 20.94 -11.21 -3.72
CA ARG A 154 21.05 -9.75 -3.61
C ARG A 154 19.86 -9.13 -2.87
N HIS A 155 18.71 -9.80 -2.84
CA HIS A 155 17.48 -9.22 -2.29
C HIS A 155 17.15 -9.79 -0.91
N ASN A 156 17.34 -11.09 -0.69
CA ASN A 156 17.10 -11.76 0.59
C ASN A 156 17.92 -13.05 0.65
N TYR A 157 17.92 -13.73 1.80
CA TYR A 157 18.39 -15.11 1.87
C TYR A 157 17.59 -15.98 0.88
N PRO A 158 18.24 -16.76 0.00
CA PRO A 158 17.57 -17.48 -1.06
C PRO A 158 16.43 -18.36 -0.54
N LEU A 159 15.27 -18.27 -1.21
CA LEU A 159 14.03 -18.99 -0.89
C LEU A 159 13.34 -18.61 0.42
N LYS A 160 13.95 -17.78 1.28
CA LYS A 160 13.27 -17.24 2.46
C LYS A 160 12.10 -16.37 2.02
N SER A 161 10.95 -16.56 2.67
CA SER A 161 9.77 -15.72 2.48
C SER A 161 10.08 -14.23 2.70
N ALA A 162 9.38 -13.36 1.97
CA ALA A 162 9.55 -11.91 2.08
C ALA A 162 9.25 -11.41 3.48
N LEU A 163 8.22 -11.98 4.11
CA LEU A 163 7.79 -11.65 5.45
C LEU A 163 8.19 -12.81 6.37
N ASN A 164 8.67 -12.49 7.57
CA ASN A 164 8.78 -13.51 8.62
C ASN A 164 7.38 -14.03 9.02
N PRO A 165 7.30 -15.18 9.69
CA PRO A 165 6.02 -15.81 10.00
C PRO A 165 5.03 -14.92 10.76
N LEU A 166 5.50 -14.16 11.76
CA LEU A 166 4.62 -13.27 12.56
C LEU A 166 4.00 -12.17 11.70
N ILE A 167 4.85 -11.43 10.99
CA ILE A 167 4.43 -10.32 10.13
C ILE A 167 3.60 -10.84 8.95
N GLY A 168 3.95 -12.01 8.43
CA GLY A 168 3.24 -12.71 7.37
C GLY A 168 1.81 -13.06 7.74
N ILE A 169 1.58 -13.60 8.94
CA ILE A 169 0.23 -13.89 9.46
C ILE A 169 -0.58 -12.59 9.60
N LEU A 170 0.00 -11.55 10.21
CA LEU A 170 -0.69 -10.25 10.36
C LEU A 170 -1.06 -9.65 8.99
N PHE A 171 -0.16 -9.74 8.02
CA PHE A 171 -0.41 -9.32 6.64
C PHE A 171 -1.55 -10.11 6.00
N LEU A 172 -1.58 -11.44 6.12
CA LEU A 172 -2.65 -12.28 5.55
C LEU A 172 -4.01 -11.96 6.18
N VAL A 173 -4.08 -11.86 7.51
CA VAL A 173 -5.31 -11.47 8.22
C VAL A 173 -5.77 -10.10 7.73
N GLY A 174 -4.87 -9.13 7.67
CA GLY A 174 -5.17 -7.79 7.18
C GLY A 174 -5.66 -7.74 5.75
N LEU A 175 -5.05 -8.51 4.86
CA LEU A 175 -5.46 -8.60 3.46
C LEU A 175 -6.87 -9.17 3.34
N ILE A 176 -7.18 -10.26 4.06
CA ILE A 176 -8.52 -10.86 4.10
C ILE A 176 -9.55 -9.84 4.62
N VAL A 177 -9.23 -9.14 5.71
CA VAL A 177 -10.07 -8.10 6.30
C VAL A 177 -10.29 -6.95 5.32
N GLY A 178 -9.25 -6.51 4.61
CA GLY A 178 -9.32 -5.46 3.60
C GLY A 178 -10.22 -5.83 2.43
N ILE A 179 -10.14 -7.07 1.95
CA ILE A 179 -10.99 -7.62 0.89
C ILE A 179 -12.45 -7.70 1.35
N HIS A 180 -12.68 -8.21 2.57
CA HIS A 180 -14.03 -8.32 3.13
C HIS A 180 -14.68 -6.95 3.33
N GLN A 181 -13.91 -5.97 3.81
CA GLN A 181 -14.36 -4.59 4.04
C GLN A 181 -14.06 -3.67 2.84
N ARG A 182 -14.26 -4.18 1.61
CA ARG A 182 -14.01 -3.43 0.37
C ARG A 182 -14.86 -2.19 0.17
N GLN A 183 -15.86 -1.94 1.00
CA GLN A 183 -16.65 -0.69 0.95
C GLN A 183 -15.89 0.50 1.53
N ASN A 184 -14.85 0.26 2.33
CA ASN A 184 -13.99 1.31 2.84
C ASN A 184 -13.03 1.80 1.73
N LYS A 185 -13.09 3.09 1.40
CA LYS A 185 -12.27 3.72 0.36
C LYS A 185 -10.77 3.57 0.61
N THR A 186 -10.33 3.56 1.88
CA THR A 186 -8.93 3.35 2.23
C THR A 186 -8.48 1.92 1.92
N ASN A 187 -9.33 0.93 2.21
CA ASN A 187 -9.05 -0.46 1.82
C ASN A 187 -8.96 -0.62 0.30
N GLN A 188 -9.88 0.01 -0.44
CA GLN A 188 -9.85 0.00 -1.91
C GLN A 188 -8.54 0.59 -2.45
N LEU A 189 -8.10 1.73 -1.90
CA LEU A 189 -6.84 2.37 -2.29
C LEU A 189 -5.66 1.41 -2.11
N PHE A 190 -5.52 0.78 -0.95
CA PHE A 190 -4.38 -0.11 -0.69
C PHE A 190 -4.49 -1.47 -1.37
N LEU A 191 -5.69 -1.96 -1.69
CA LEU A 191 -5.87 -3.12 -2.56
C LEU A 191 -5.43 -2.82 -4.00
N ILE A 192 -5.81 -1.65 -4.53
CA ILE A 192 -5.40 -1.21 -5.87
C ILE A 192 -3.90 -0.95 -5.91
N TYR A 193 -3.36 -0.28 -4.89
CA TYR A 193 -1.94 -0.09 -4.71
C TYR A 193 -1.23 -1.44 -4.73
N PHE A 194 -1.70 -2.41 -3.93
CA PHE A 194 -1.13 -3.76 -3.87
C PHE A 194 -1.12 -4.43 -5.25
N ILE A 195 -2.25 -4.44 -5.96
CA ILE A 195 -2.36 -5.05 -7.29
C ILE A 195 -1.43 -4.37 -8.30
N ILE A 196 -1.47 -3.03 -8.39
CA ILE A 196 -0.64 -2.26 -9.32
C ILE A 196 0.85 -2.51 -9.06
N SER A 197 1.25 -2.58 -7.79
CA SER A 197 2.65 -2.86 -7.40
C SER A 197 3.16 -4.21 -7.90
N LEU A 198 2.26 -5.20 -8.08
CA LEU A 198 2.63 -6.54 -8.52
C LEU A 198 2.59 -6.71 -10.04
N ILE A 199 1.88 -5.86 -10.78
CA ILE A 199 1.77 -5.97 -12.25
C ILE A 199 3.15 -6.17 -12.93
N PRO A 200 4.20 -5.39 -12.63
CA PRO A 200 5.47 -5.50 -13.35
C PRO A 200 6.09 -6.90 -13.23
N THR A 201 6.01 -7.52 -12.06
CA THR A 201 6.55 -8.87 -11.84
C THR A 201 5.68 -9.95 -12.49
N LEU A 202 4.37 -9.73 -12.63
CA LEU A 202 3.46 -10.70 -13.24
C LEU A 202 3.65 -10.84 -14.75
N LEU A 203 4.23 -9.83 -15.40
CA LEU A 203 4.41 -9.77 -16.85
C LEU A 203 5.81 -10.22 -17.31
N THR A 204 6.71 -10.58 -16.40
CA THR A 204 8.06 -11.07 -16.73
C THR A 204 8.13 -12.58 -16.86
N TYR A 205 9.21 -13.12 -17.41
CA TYR A 205 9.35 -14.57 -17.55
C TYR A 205 9.34 -15.30 -16.19
N PRO A 206 8.70 -16.49 -16.11
CA PRO A 206 8.55 -17.20 -14.83
C PRO A 206 9.84 -17.63 -14.15
N HIS A 207 10.93 -17.84 -14.89
CA HIS A 207 12.21 -18.27 -14.33
C HIS A 207 12.88 -17.17 -13.49
N GLU A 208 12.54 -15.90 -13.72
CA GLU A 208 13.05 -14.76 -12.94
C GLU A 208 12.18 -14.45 -11.70
N ASN A 209 11.03 -15.11 -11.57
CA ASN A 209 10.08 -14.87 -10.49
C ASN A 209 10.18 -15.94 -9.39
N PRO A 210 9.88 -15.58 -8.12
CA PRO A 210 9.51 -14.23 -7.66
C PRO A 210 10.70 -13.27 -7.59
N HIS A 211 10.48 -11.97 -7.82
CA HIS A 211 11.54 -10.97 -7.89
C HIS A 211 11.30 -9.76 -6.96
N MET A 212 11.95 -9.75 -5.79
CA MET A 212 11.68 -8.80 -4.71
C MET A 212 11.94 -7.34 -5.08
N LEU A 213 12.98 -7.07 -5.88
CA LEU A 213 13.28 -5.71 -6.35
C LEU A 213 12.18 -5.17 -7.30
N ARG A 214 11.51 -6.04 -8.07
CA ARG A 214 10.42 -5.59 -8.97
C ARG A 214 9.14 -5.33 -8.19
N THR A 215 8.96 -6.02 -7.07
CA THR A 215 7.82 -5.87 -6.17
C THR A 215 8.10 -4.91 -5.01
N PHE A 216 9.26 -4.24 -4.93
CA PHE A 216 9.64 -3.44 -3.75
C PHE A 216 8.59 -2.36 -3.42
N THR A 217 7.92 -1.86 -4.46
CA THR A 217 6.92 -0.83 -4.34
C THR A 217 5.70 -1.28 -3.52
N VAL A 218 5.45 -2.58 -3.36
CA VAL A 218 4.28 -3.11 -2.62
C VAL A 218 4.33 -2.82 -1.10
N ILE A 219 5.49 -2.44 -0.56
CA ILE A 219 5.75 -2.26 0.89
C ILE A 219 4.67 -1.42 1.59
N PRO A 220 4.24 -0.24 1.10
CA PRO A 220 3.22 0.56 1.78
C PRO A 220 1.89 -0.18 1.95
N SER A 221 1.50 -1.00 0.97
CA SER A 221 0.30 -1.84 1.08
C SER A 221 0.48 -2.97 2.07
N ILE A 222 1.65 -3.60 2.10
CA ILE A 222 1.98 -4.63 3.11
C ILE A 222 1.85 -4.04 4.51
N VAL A 223 2.46 -2.89 4.77
CA VAL A 223 2.41 -2.22 6.08
C VAL A 223 0.97 -1.88 6.46
N TYR A 224 0.19 -1.34 5.52
CA TYR A 224 -1.24 -1.06 5.74
C TYR A 224 -2.00 -2.31 6.16
N PHE A 225 -1.84 -3.42 5.45
CA PHE A 225 -2.54 -4.66 5.78
C PHE A 225 -2.05 -5.25 7.11
N ILE A 226 -0.76 -5.21 7.43
CA ILE A 226 -0.26 -5.65 8.76
C ILE A 226 -0.97 -4.89 9.88
N VAL A 227 -1.05 -3.56 9.76
CA VAL A 227 -1.73 -2.71 10.76
C VAL A 227 -3.22 -3.01 10.82
N LEU A 228 -3.88 -3.19 9.67
CA LEU A 228 -5.29 -3.54 9.61
C LEU A 228 -5.58 -4.91 10.25
N GLY A 229 -4.70 -5.89 10.03
CA GLY A 229 -4.79 -7.22 10.64
C GLY A 229 -4.62 -7.14 12.15
N LEU A 230 -3.62 -6.40 12.62
CA LEU A 230 -3.40 -6.16 14.04
C LEU A 230 -4.61 -5.45 14.69
N GLN A 231 -5.12 -4.39 14.05
CA GLN A 231 -6.29 -3.66 14.53
C GLN A 231 -7.52 -4.59 14.62
N TRP A 232 -7.72 -5.46 13.63
CA TRP A 232 -8.82 -6.42 13.64
C TRP A 232 -8.68 -7.42 14.80
N LEU A 233 -7.50 -7.99 15.03
CA LEU A 233 -7.24 -8.92 16.13
C LEU A 233 -7.50 -8.29 17.50
N THR A 234 -7.15 -7.02 17.70
CA THR A 234 -7.38 -6.33 18.98
C THR A 234 -8.86 -6.17 19.35
N LYS A 235 -9.79 -6.29 18.40
CA LYS A 235 -11.25 -6.23 18.68
C LYS A 235 -11.76 -7.41 19.49
N PHE A 236 -11.08 -8.54 19.45
CA PHE A 236 -11.44 -9.74 20.20
C PHE A 236 -10.84 -9.76 21.61
N ILE A 237 -10.03 -8.76 21.98
CA ILE A 237 -9.36 -8.69 23.28
C ILE A 237 -10.24 -7.91 24.26
N PRO A 238 -10.67 -8.51 25.39
CA PRO A 238 -11.42 -7.79 26.42
C PRO A 238 -10.65 -6.60 26.98
N ASN A 239 -11.35 -5.52 27.34
CA ASN A 239 -10.74 -4.27 27.80
C ASN A 239 -9.77 -4.45 28.99
N GLN A 240 -10.04 -5.40 29.89
CA GLN A 240 -9.18 -5.70 31.05
C GLN A 240 -7.79 -6.22 30.65
N TYR A 241 -7.66 -6.87 29.48
CA TYR A 241 -6.39 -7.40 28.98
C TYR A 241 -5.71 -6.49 27.96
N ARG A 242 -6.30 -5.36 27.60
CA ARG A 242 -5.81 -4.50 26.52
C ARG A 242 -4.38 -4.00 26.75
N LYS A 243 -4.05 -3.56 27.97
CA LYS A 243 -2.67 -3.13 28.31
C LYS A 243 -1.67 -4.28 28.14
N ILE A 244 -1.99 -5.45 28.68
CA ILE A 244 -1.13 -6.65 28.60
C ILE A 244 -0.93 -7.06 27.13
N SER A 245 -1.99 -7.04 26.31
CA SER A 245 -1.88 -7.37 24.89
C SER A 245 -0.95 -6.43 24.11
N ILE A 246 -0.88 -5.16 24.47
CA ILE A 246 0.04 -4.20 23.82
C ILE A 246 1.49 -4.59 24.13
N TYR A 247 1.81 -4.93 25.38
CA TYR A 247 3.14 -5.39 25.75
C TYR A 247 3.52 -6.69 25.04
N ILE A 248 2.58 -7.64 24.93
CA ILE A 248 2.79 -8.90 24.19
C ILE A 248 3.07 -8.62 22.71
N VAL A 249 2.24 -7.79 22.06
CA VAL A 249 2.46 -7.41 20.65
C VAL A 249 3.82 -6.75 20.48
N PHE A 250 4.20 -5.82 21.36
CA PHE A 250 5.50 -5.16 21.29
C PHE A 250 6.66 -6.15 21.45
N MET A 251 6.54 -7.09 22.39
CA MET A 251 7.51 -8.16 22.61
C MET A 251 7.63 -9.07 21.39
N LEU A 252 6.51 -9.47 20.78
CA LEU A 252 6.50 -10.26 19.54
C LEU A 252 7.15 -9.50 18.37
N LEU A 253 6.92 -8.19 18.24
CA LEU A 253 7.57 -7.35 17.24
C LEU A 253 9.09 -7.27 17.45
N ILE A 254 9.55 -7.14 18.70
CA ILE A 254 10.97 -7.18 19.04
C ILE A 254 11.58 -8.54 18.65
N LEU A 255 10.93 -9.65 19.02
CA LEU A 255 11.41 -10.98 18.63
C LEU A 255 11.46 -11.16 17.11
N SER A 256 10.45 -10.67 16.39
CA SER A 256 10.41 -10.63 14.92
C SER A 256 11.58 -9.82 14.34
N ALA A 257 11.90 -8.66 14.92
CA ALA A 257 13.02 -7.84 14.50
C ALA A 257 14.37 -8.55 14.75
N ILE A 258 14.54 -9.18 15.92
CA ILE A 258 15.74 -9.97 16.23
C ILE A 258 15.89 -11.13 15.24
N TYR A 259 14.81 -11.81 14.88
CA TYR A 259 14.81 -12.88 13.88
C TYR A 259 15.32 -12.39 12.51
N GLU A 260 14.86 -11.22 12.05
CA GLU A 260 15.31 -10.65 10.78
C GLU A 260 16.76 -10.15 10.85
N ILE A 261 17.16 -9.48 11.94
CA ILE A 261 18.55 -9.03 12.15
C ILE A 261 19.51 -10.22 12.14
N ARG A 262 19.19 -11.30 12.87
CA ARG A 262 19.96 -12.55 12.85
C ARG A 262 20.04 -13.09 11.42
N THR A 263 18.91 -13.11 10.71
CA THR A 263 18.86 -13.65 9.36
C THR A 263 19.77 -12.87 8.41
N TYR A 264 19.73 -11.55 8.50
CA TYR A 264 20.56 -10.66 7.71
C TYR A 264 22.05 -10.89 7.98
N PHE A 265 22.48 -10.75 9.24
CA PHE A 265 23.92 -10.78 9.57
C PHE A 265 24.55 -12.16 9.48
N TYR A 266 23.81 -13.22 9.82
CA TYR A 266 24.35 -14.58 9.86
C TYR A 266 24.26 -15.29 8.51
N TYR A 267 23.15 -15.11 7.78
CA TYR A 267 22.91 -15.84 6.53
C TYR A 267 22.99 -14.94 5.30
N GLN A 268 22.21 -13.87 5.23
CA GLN A 268 22.10 -13.05 4.01
C GLN A 268 23.42 -12.35 3.66
N ASN A 269 24.15 -11.81 4.64
CA ASN A 269 25.41 -11.08 4.41
C ASN A 269 26.43 -11.94 3.66
N GLN A 270 26.52 -13.23 3.99
CA GLN A 270 27.42 -14.17 3.31
C GLN A 270 27.00 -14.39 1.85
N VAL A 271 25.70 -14.64 1.62
CA VAL A 271 25.15 -14.87 0.28
C VAL A 271 25.23 -13.60 -0.57
N PHE A 272 25.00 -12.43 0.03
CA PHE A 272 25.05 -11.15 -0.65
C PHE A 272 26.42 -10.90 -1.26
N LYS A 273 27.50 -11.12 -0.49
CA LYS A 273 28.89 -11.01 -1.00
C LYS A 273 29.12 -11.95 -2.19
N GLN A 274 28.74 -13.21 -2.04
CA GLN A 274 28.89 -14.22 -3.10
C GLN A 274 28.07 -13.89 -4.35
N ALA A 275 26.96 -13.16 -4.22
CA ALA A 275 26.12 -12.77 -5.35
C ALA A 275 26.75 -11.68 -6.25
N PHE A 276 27.81 -11.01 -5.77
CA PHE A 276 28.62 -10.08 -6.57
C PHE A 276 29.97 -10.67 -6.99
N GLU A 277 30.35 -11.83 -6.47
CA GLU A 277 31.59 -12.51 -6.85
C GLU A 277 31.43 -13.23 -8.19
N ILE A 278 32.21 -12.83 -9.18
CA ILE A 278 32.34 -13.57 -10.44
C ILE A 278 33.23 -14.79 -10.15
N LYS A 279 32.61 -15.95 -9.92
CA LYS A 279 33.32 -17.20 -9.61
C LYS A 279 33.90 -17.91 -10.85
N LYS A 280 33.58 -17.44 -12.04
CA LYS A 280 34.07 -18.00 -13.31
C LYS A 280 35.22 -17.17 -13.86
N ASP A 281 36.15 -17.84 -14.53
CA ASP A 281 37.20 -17.14 -15.27
C ASP A 281 36.56 -16.22 -16.31
N ILE A 282 37.08 -15.00 -16.43
CA ILE A 282 36.46 -13.90 -17.21
C ILE A 282 36.29 -14.32 -18.68
N SER A 283 37.23 -15.11 -19.20
CA SER A 283 37.20 -15.72 -20.53
C SER A 283 35.94 -16.56 -20.78
N GLN A 284 35.55 -17.41 -19.81
CA GLN A 284 34.38 -18.28 -19.90
C GLN A 284 33.04 -17.54 -19.76
N VAL A 285 33.07 -16.33 -19.18
CA VAL A 285 31.88 -15.47 -19.06
C VAL A 285 31.64 -14.72 -20.37
N ILE A 286 32.70 -14.20 -20.98
CA ILE A 286 32.62 -13.47 -22.25
C ILE A 286 32.14 -14.38 -23.40
N GLU A 287 32.64 -15.62 -23.46
CA GLU A 287 32.30 -16.57 -24.53
C GLU A 287 30.82 -17.01 -24.50
N LYS A 288 30.18 -16.97 -23.32
CA LYS A 288 28.78 -17.35 -23.13
C LYS A 288 27.79 -16.23 -23.50
N ASP A 289 28.22 -14.98 -23.44
CA ASP A 289 27.41 -13.82 -23.83
C ASP A 289 27.57 -13.47 -25.33
N SER A 290 28.54 -14.09 -26.02
CA SER A 290 28.78 -13.95 -27.47
C SER A 290 28.04 -14.98 -28.36
N LEU A 291 27.21 -15.85 -27.78
CA LEU A 291 26.39 -16.87 -28.44
C LEU A 291 24.90 -16.65 -28.15
#